data_AF-A0A0H5CXT2-F1
#
_entry.id   AF-A0A0H5CXT2-F1
#
_cell.length_a   1.000
_cell.length_b   1.000
_cell.length_c   1.000
_cell.angle_alpha   90.00
_cell.angle_beta   90.00
_cell.angle_gamma   90.00
#
_symmetry.space_group_name_H-M   'P 1'
#
loop_
_entity.id
_entity.type
_entity.pdbx_description
1 polymer ?
#
loop_
_entity_poly.entity_id
_entity_poly.type
_entity_poly.pdbx_seq_one_letter_code
_entity_poly.pdbx_strand_id
1 'polypeptide(L)'
;MVQATPLRGRLPPSLDHRHRGRWACARPRTTIEQENRMAHALIDDQDGSFQGTDLTGTGMVYRDQLVRYHRLDRGYVFPGRQIVDVPGHCWPAPGPEHCTDPSFRGCWFDGNGRPISDICDPDAPEGVVLLCVTCGLDCT
;
A
#
# COMPACT_ATOMS: atom_id res chain seq x y z
N MET A 1 64.10 25.90 -4.22
CA MET A 1 63.08 25.56 -3.20
C MET A 1 62.57 26.87 -2.63
N VAL A 2 61.37 27.29 -3.02
CA VAL A 2 60.74 28.53 -2.53
C VAL A 2 59.38 28.12 -1.98
N GLN A 3 59.24 28.18 -0.65
CA GLN A 3 57.98 27.95 0.03
C GLN A 3 57.13 29.22 -0.07
N ALA A 4 55.93 29.09 -0.65
CA ALA A 4 54.93 30.15 -0.70
C ALA A 4 53.78 29.79 0.25
N THR A 5 53.61 30.59 1.29
CA THR A 5 52.42 30.62 2.14
C THR A 5 51.52 31.75 1.66
N PRO A 6 50.19 31.54 1.59
CA PRO A 6 49.24 32.63 1.83
C PRO A 6 48.21 32.23 2.90
N LEU A 7 48.16 32.95 4.03
CA LEU A 7 47.36 34.16 4.29
C LEU A 7 45.85 33.91 4.41
N ARG A 8 45.38 33.96 5.66
CA ARG A 8 43.97 34.11 6.07
C ARG A 8 43.45 35.51 5.71
N GLY A 9 42.19 35.58 5.25
CA GLY A 9 41.42 36.82 5.22
C GLY A 9 39.92 36.62 4.92
N ARG A 10 39.05 36.93 5.92
CA ARG A 10 37.76 37.69 5.92
C ARG A 10 36.78 37.51 4.73
N LEU A 11 35.45 37.36 4.84
CA LEU A 11 34.36 37.86 5.72
C LEU A 11 33.03 37.07 5.40
N PRO A 12 31.93 37.22 6.18
CA PRO A 12 30.64 36.51 6.00
C PRO A 12 29.64 37.26 5.09
N PRO A 13 28.56 36.60 4.62
CA PRO A 13 27.22 37.07 4.98
C PRO A 13 26.16 35.96 5.21
N SER A 14 25.37 36.25 6.24
CA SER A 14 23.95 35.99 6.55
C SER A 14 22.98 35.29 5.58
N LEU A 15 21.95 34.69 6.22
CA LEU A 15 20.56 34.43 5.79
C LEU A 15 20.38 33.19 4.89
N ASP A 16 19.35 32.34 4.99
CA ASP A 16 18.19 32.13 5.88
C ASP A 16 17.47 30.94 5.22
N HIS A 17 16.97 29.94 5.97
CA HIS A 17 15.70 29.25 5.67
C HIS A 17 15.48 28.03 6.57
N ARG A 18 14.50 28.19 7.47
CA ARG A 18 13.36 27.29 7.65
C ARG A 18 13.63 25.79 7.43
N HIS A 19 13.75 25.04 8.53
CA HIS A 19 13.12 23.72 8.58
C HIS A 19 12.12 23.63 9.73
N ARG A 20 10.87 23.56 9.32
CA ARG A 20 9.67 23.38 10.12
C ARG A 20 9.67 21.99 10.76
N GLY A 21 9.21 21.96 12.01
CA GLY A 21 8.49 20.88 12.70
C GLY A 21 8.72 19.43 12.26
N ARG A 22 9.56 18.73 13.01
CA ARG A 22 9.40 17.27 13.20
C ARG A 22 8.21 17.02 14.12
N TRP A 23 7.05 16.74 13.56
CA TRP A 23 6.04 15.92 14.24
C TRP A 23 6.31 14.47 13.89
N ALA A 24 7.37 13.91 14.47
CA ALA A 24 7.53 12.48 14.54
C ALA A 24 6.74 12.02 15.77
N CYS A 25 5.47 11.65 15.58
CA CYS A 25 4.79 10.77 16.52
C CYS A 25 5.59 9.46 16.51
N ALA A 26 6.52 9.33 17.45
CA ALA A 26 7.24 8.10 17.70
C ALA A 26 6.21 7.04 18.12
N ARG A 27 5.75 6.23 17.16
CA ARG A 27 5.07 4.98 17.50
C ARG A 27 6.10 4.06 18.15
N PRO A 28 5.78 3.40 19.28
CA PRO A 28 6.65 2.39 19.85
C PRO A 28 6.90 1.30 18.80
N ARG A 29 8.14 0.80 18.73
CA ARG A 29 8.50 -0.36 17.91
C ARG A 29 7.83 -1.60 18.50
N THR A 30 6.62 -1.89 18.05
CA THR A 30 6.01 -3.21 18.18
C THR A 30 6.74 -4.17 17.24
N THR A 31 7.00 -5.39 17.70
CA THR A 31 7.49 -6.44 16.81
C THR A 31 6.34 -6.89 15.90
N ILE A 32 6.65 -7.40 14.71
CA ILE A 32 5.66 -8.00 13.79
C ILE A 32 4.78 -9.04 14.54
N GLU A 33 5.37 -9.79 15.47
CA GLU A 33 4.63 -10.74 16.32
C GLU A 33 3.64 -10.07 17.29
N GLN A 34 3.96 -8.88 17.81
CA GLN A 34 3.10 -8.12 18.71
C GLN A 34 1.96 -7.43 17.95
N GLU A 35 2.23 -6.95 16.74
CA GLU A 35 1.20 -6.44 15.80
C GLU A 35 0.25 -7.57 15.40
N ASN A 36 0.78 -8.75 15.08
CA ASN A 36 -0.02 -9.94 14.77
C ASN A 36 -0.87 -10.39 15.97
N ARG A 37 -0.35 -10.32 17.20
CA ARG A 37 -1.10 -10.68 18.41
C ARG A 37 -2.22 -9.69 18.72
N MET A 38 -2.00 -8.40 18.48
CA MET A 38 -3.04 -7.37 18.60
C MET A 38 -4.11 -7.50 17.51
N ALA A 39 -3.72 -7.84 16.28
CA ALA A 39 -4.65 -8.11 15.19
C ALA A 39 -5.56 -9.30 15.48
N HIS A 40 -5.01 -10.43 15.95
CA HIS A 40 -5.81 -11.61 16.30
C HIS A 40 -6.82 -11.33 17.43
N ALA A 41 -6.47 -10.48 18.40
CA ALA A 41 -7.38 -10.11 19.49
C ALA A 41 -8.51 -9.16 19.07
N LEU A 42 -8.40 -8.49 17.91
CA LEU A 42 -9.44 -7.63 17.35
C LEU A 42 -10.42 -8.37 16.43
N ILE A 43 -10.10 -9.60 16.02
CA ILE A 43 -10.93 -10.42 15.13
C ILE A 43 -12.14 -11.01 15.88
N ASP A 44 -12.04 -11.26 17.19
CA ASP A 44 -13.11 -11.90 17.98
C ASP A 44 -14.17 -10.93 18.54
N ASP A 45 -13.96 -9.60 18.47
CA ASP A 45 -14.84 -8.60 19.11
C ASP A 45 -15.29 -7.47 18.14
N GLN A 46 -15.02 -7.61 16.84
CA GLN A 46 -15.51 -6.67 15.82
C GLN A 46 -16.56 -7.32 14.92
N ASP A 47 -17.83 -6.96 15.14
CA ASP A 47 -18.88 -6.95 14.12
C ASP A 47 -18.52 -6.06 12.89
N GLY A 48 -17.32 -5.45 12.87
CA GLY A 48 -16.75 -4.69 11.76
C GLY A 48 -16.06 -5.60 10.75
N SER A 49 -16.82 -6.44 10.05
CA SER A 49 -16.31 -7.08 8.83
C SER A 49 -15.81 -5.99 7.86
N PHE A 50 -14.63 -6.16 7.27
CA PHE A 50 -14.21 -5.33 6.15
C PHE A 50 -15.35 -5.24 5.12
N GLN A 51 -15.83 -4.02 4.88
CA GLN A 51 -16.80 -3.76 3.83
C GLN A 51 -16.01 -3.35 2.60
N GLY A 52 -15.84 -4.29 1.68
CA GLY A 52 -15.22 -4.02 0.39
C GLY A 52 -16.01 -2.97 -0.40
N THR A 53 -15.39 -2.43 -1.45
CA THR A 53 -16.07 -1.56 -2.41
C THR A 53 -17.32 -2.24 -2.96
N ASP A 54 -18.40 -1.48 -3.16
CA ASP A 54 -19.57 -2.00 -3.85
C ASP A 54 -19.24 -2.31 -5.31
N LEU A 55 -19.23 -3.60 -5.66
CA LEU A 55 -18.98 -4.08 -7.02
C LEU A 55 -20.30 -4.26 -7.81
N THR A 56 -21.45 -3.88 -7.25
CA THR A 56 -22.75 -4.01 -7.91
C THR A 56 -22.76 -3.25 -9.25
N GLY A 57 -23.24 -3.91 -10.30
CA GLY A 57 -23.28 -3.35 -11.65
C GLY A 57 -21.96 -3.46 -12.42
N THR A 58 -20.92 -4.02 -11.80
CA THR A 58 -19.68 -4.42 -12.50
C THR A 58 -19.72 -5.90 -12.88
N GLY A 59 -18.76 -6.34 -13.69
CA GLY A 59 -18.50 -7.77 -13.93
C GLY A 59 -17.65 -8.45 -12.86
N MET A 60 -17.14 -7.69 -11.87
CA MET A 60 -16.20 -8.17 -10.87
C MET A 60 -16.93 -8.75 -9.65
N VAL A 61 -16.32 -9.74 -8.99
CA VAL A 61 -16.91 -10.41 -7.82
C VAL A 61 -15.89 -10.65 -6.73
N TYR A 62 -16.30 -10.52 -5.47
CA TYR A 62 -15.50 -10.99 -4.35
C TYR A 62 -15.53 -12.52 -4.27
N ARG A 63 -14.38 -13.13 -4.01
CA ARG A 63 -14.32 -14.55 -3.63
C ARG A 63 -14.75 -14.72 -2.18
N ASP A 64 -15.42 -15.83 -1.90
CA ASP A 64 -15.76 -16.29 -0.54
C ASP A 64 -14.53 -16.80 0.26
N GLN A 65 -13.33 -16.31 -0.07
CA GLN A 65 -12.09 -16.67 0.60
C GLN A 65 -11.61 -15.49 1.44
N LEU A 66 -11.55 -15.70 2.76
CA LEU A 66 -10.92 -14.76 3.68
C LEU A 66 -9.41 -14.85 3.59
N VAL A 67 -8.76 -13.69 3.48
CA VAL A 67 -7.30 -13.59 3.40
C VAL A 67 -6.73 -13.50 4.81
N ARG A 68 -5.78 -14.38 5.14
CA ARG A 68 -5.14 -14.42 6.47
C ARG A 68 -3.94 -13.48 6.57
N TYR A 69 -3.15 -13.42 5.51
CA TYR A 69 -1.97 -12.57 5.39
C TYR A 69 -1.64 -12.37 3.91
N HIS A 70 -0.82 -11.37 3.62
CA HIS A 70 -0.33 -11.07 2.28
C HIS A 70 1.17 -11.33 2.23
N ARG A 71 1.60 -12.03 1.19
CA ARG A 71 2.98 -12.50 0.94
C ARG A 71 3.50 -13.50 1.96
N LEU A 72 4.64 -14.10 1.62
CA LEU A 72 5.33 -15.10 2.44
C LEU A 72 5.92 -14.54 3.75
N ASP A 73 6.28 -13.26 3.77
CA ASP A 73 6.76 -12.56 4.97
C ASP A 73 5.62 -12.18 5.94
N ARG A 74 4.38 -12.58 5.60
CA ARG A 74 3.16 -12.32 6.37
C ARG A 74 2.94 -10.83 6.60
N GLY A 75 3.11 -10.04 5.55
CA GLY A 75 2.65 -8.66 5.52
C GLY A 75 1.21 -8.58 6.03
N TYR A 76 1.00 -7.66 6.97
CA TYR A 76 -0.30 -7.48 7.62
C TYR A 76 -1.39 -7.18 6.60
N VAL A 77 -2.51 -7.88 6.71
CA VAL A 77 -3.74 -7.62 5.96
C VAL A 77 -4.82 -7.33 6.98
N PHE A 78 -5.59 -6.27 6.77
CA PHE A 78 -6.73 -5.99 7.62
C PHE A 78 -7.71 -7.18 7.55
N PRO A 79 -8.17 -7.73 8.69
CA PRO A 79 -9.08 -8.86 8.70
C PRO A 79 -10.32 -8.62 7.83
N GLY A 80 -10.77 -9.65 7.13
CA GLY A 80 -11.94 -9.58 6.25
C GLY A 80 -11.66 -9.10 4.83
N ARG A 81 -10.44 -8.68 4.50
CA ARG A 81 -10.07 -8.38 3.10
C ARG A 81 -10.27 -9.61 2.22
N GLN A 82 -10.79 -9.38 1.02
CA GLN A 82 -11.14 -10.41 0.06
C GLN A 82 -10.33 -10.28 -1.23
N ILE A 83 -10.33 -11.37 -1.99
CA ILE A 83 -9.79 -11.41 -3.35
C ILE A 83 -10.94 -11.02 -4.28
N VAL A 84 -10.66 -10.17 -5.27
CA VAL A 84 -11.59 -9.84 -6.34
C VAL A 84 -11.23 -10.65 -7.59
N ASP A 85 -12.21 -11.31 -8.16
CA ASP A 85 -12.12 -11.88 -9.50
C ASP A 85 -12.58 -10.86 -10.55
N VAL A 86 -11.73 -10.66 -11.55
CA VAL A 86 -11.98 -9.78 -12.67
C VAL A 86 -12.18 -10.65 -13.92
N PRO A 87 -13.29 -10.49 -14.67
CA PRO A 87 -13.55 -11.30 -15.86
C PRO A 87 -12.41 -11.26 -16.87
N GLY A 88 -11.95 -12.43 -17.31
CA GLY A 88 -10.85 -12.55 -18.26
C GLY A 88 -9.46 -12.22 -17.70
N HIS A 89 -9.35 -11.93 -16.40
CA HIS A 89 -8.07 -11.71 -15.73
C HIS A 89 -7.65 -12.97 -14.96
N CYS A 90 -6.38 -13.34 -15.06
CA CYS A 90 -5.79 -14.45 -14.31
C CYS A 90 -4.69 -13.90 -13.41
N TRP A 91 -4.85 -14.09 -12.10
CA TRP A 91 -3.85 -13.66 -11.13
C TRP A 91 -2.60 -14.55 -11.19
N PRO A 92 -1.39 -13.96 -11.33
CA PRO A 92 -0.14 -14.71 -11.32
C PRO A 92 0.08 -15.56 -10.07
N ALA A 93 -0.32 -15.05 -8.90
CA ALA A 93 -0.27 -15.78 -7.64
C ALA A 93 -1.61 -16.50 -7.41
N PRO A 94 -1.58 -17.74 -6.90
CA PRO A 94 -2.80 -18.50 -6.58
C PRO A 94 -3.63 -17.85 -5.46
N GLY A 95 -3.02 -16.95 -4.68
CA GLY A 95 -3.71 -16.13 -3.70
C GLY A 95 -2.73 -15.19 -2.96
N PRO A 96 -3.25 -14.31 -2.09
CA PRO A 96 -2.45 -13.27 -1.44
C PRO A 96 -1.32 -13.82 -0.56
N GLU A 97 -1.51 -14.97 0.06
CA GLU A 97 -0.51 -15.66 0.88
C GLU A 97 0.74 -16.09 0.07
N HIS A 98 0.58 -16.24 -1.25
CA HIS A 98 1.63 -16.61 -2.20
C HIS A 98 2.11 -15.43 -3.06
N CYS A 99 1.65 -14.22 -2.76
CA CYS A 99 2.07 -13.02 -3.47
C CYS A 99 3.57 -12.80 -3.29
N THR A 100 4.28 -12.57 -4.39
CA THR A 100 5.72 -12.26 -4.39
C THR A 100 6.02 -10.84 -4.86
N ASP A 101 5.00 -10.05 -5.23
CA ASP A 101 5.20 -8.67 -5.67
C ASP A 101 5.65 -7.80 -4.50
N PRO A 102 6.89 -7.29 -4.47
CA PRO A 102 7.40 -6.48 -3.37
C PRO A 102 6.91 -5.03 -3.42
N SER A 103 6.28 -4.60 -4.52
CA SER A 103 6.06 -3.18 -4.82
C SER A 103 5.09 -2.47 -3.86
N PHE A 104 4.16 -3.23 -3.25
CA PHE A 104 3.02 -2.70 -2.52
C PHE A 104 2.14 -1.76 -3.37
N ARG A 105 2.26 -1.83 -4.69
CA ARG A 105 1.48 -1.01 -5.62
C ARG A 105 0.29 -1.83 -6.10
N GLY A 106 -0.90 -1.28 -5.94
CA GLY A 106 -2.09 -1.78 -6.61
C GLY A 106 -2.23 -1.19 -8.01
N CYS A 107 -3.12 -1.77 -8.80
CA CYS A 107 -3.63 -1.19 -10.04
C CYS A 107 -5.14 -0.96 -9.86
N TRP A 108 -5.62 0.21 -10.28
CA TRP A 108 -7.04 0.50 -10.31
C TRP A 108 -7.71 -0.22 -11.47
N PHE A 109 -8.91 -0.72 -11.25
CA PHE A 109 -9.75 -1.35 -12.26
C PHE A 109 -11.04 -0.54 -12.41
N ASP A 110 -11.45 -0.32 -13.66
CA ASP A 110 -12.74 0.30 -13.98
C ASP A 110 -13.92 -0.68 -13.79
N GLY A 111 -15.15 -0.19 -13.94
CA GLY A 111 -16.37 -1.02 -13.82
C GLY A 111 -16.48 -2.16 -14.85
N ASN A 112 -15.68 -2.12 -15.92
CA ASN A 112 -15.58 -3.18 -16.92
C ASN A 112 -14.45 -4.18 -16.62
N GLY A 113 -13.72 -4.02 -15.52
CA GLY A 113 -12.59 -4.85 -15.16
C GLY A 113 -11.31 -4.56 -15.96
N ARG A 114 -11.17 -3.36 -16.53
CA ARG A 114 -9.95 -2.95 -17.23
C ARG A 114 -8.99 -2.24 -16.29
N PRO A 115 -7.68 -2.57 -16.34
CA PRO A 115 -6.69 -1.87 -15.55
C PRO A 115 -6.52 -0.43 -16.03
N ILE A 116 -6.41 0.51 -15.09
CA ILE A 116 -6.19 1.93 -15.31
C ILE A 116 -4.71 2.22 -15.11
N SER A 117 -4.04 2.62 -16.18
CA SER A 117 -2.59 2.85 -16.24
C SER A 117 -2.16 4.07 -15.44
N ASP A 118 -2.96 5.13 -15.48
CA ASP A 118 -2.72 6.40 -14.79
C ASP A 118 -4.05 6.97 -14.29
N ILE A 119 -4.26 6.95 -12.97
CA ILE A 119 -5.49 7.48 -12.37
C ILE A 119 -5.49 9.02 -12.29
N CYS A 120 -4.36 9.67 -12.57
CA CYS A 120 -4.27 11.12 -12.63
C CYS A 120 -4.61 11.68 -14.01
N ASP A 121 -4.78 10.83 -15.02
CA ASP A 121 -5.23 11.25 -16.36
C ASP A 121 -6.70 11.70 -16.27
N PRO A 122 -7.04 12.95 -16.63
CA PRO A 122 -8.41 13.45 -16.56
C PRO A 122 -9.38 12.71 -17.50
N ASP A 123 -8.86 12.03 -18.53
CA ASP A 123 -9.66 11.24 -19.47
C ASP A 123 -9.71 9.74 -19.07
N ALA A 124 -9.07 9.34 -17.96
CA ALA A 124 -9.16 7.98 -17.47
C ALA A 124 -10.59 7.63 -17.05
N PRO A 125 -11.01 6.36 -17.26
CA PRO A 125 -12.28 5.89 -16.72
C PRO A 125 -12.25 5.94 -15.18
N GLU A 126 -13.43 5.98 -14.56
CA GLU A 126 -13.54 5.95 -13.11
C GLU A 126 -13.02 4.62 -12.55
N GLY A 127 -12.05 4.71 -11.62
CA GLY A 127 -11.55 3.56 -10.89
C GLY A 127 -12.54 3.11 -9.84
N VAL A 128 -12.99 1.86 -9.92
CA VAL A 128 -13.92 1.26 -8.97
C VAL A 128 -13.15 0.59 -7.84
N VAL A 129 -12.15 -0.23 -8.16
CA VAL A 129 -11.43 -1.00 -7.14
C VAL A 129 -9.92 -1.02 -7.38
N LEU A 130 -9.14 -0.90 -6.31
CA LEU A 130 -7.69 -0.98 -6.32
C LEU A 130 -7.27 -2.40 -5.93
N LEU A 131 -6.62 -3.13 -6.84
CA LEU A 131 -6.24 -4.52 -6.63
C LEU A 131 -4.73 -4.72 -6.67
N CYS A 132 -4.22 -5.66 -5.87
CA CYS A 132 -2.87 -6.16 -6.06
C CYS A 132 -2.78 -6.88 -7.42
N VAL A 133 -1.85 -6.42 -8.28
CA VAL A 133 -1.68 -6.91 -9.66
C VAL A 133 -1.28 -8.38 -9.76
N THR A 134 -0.80 -8.98 -8.68
CA THR A 134 -0.38 -10.39 -8.69
C THR A 134 -1.39 -11.34 -8.08
N CYS A 135 -2.21 -10.91 -7.12
CA CYS A 135 -3.05 -11.82 -6.34
C CYS A 135 -4.52 -11.40 -6.22
N GLY A 136 -4.91 -10.25 -6.79
CA GLY A 136 -6.29 -9.77 -6.75
C GLY A 136 -6.78 -9.32 -5.38
N LEU A 137 -5.89 -9.20 -4.40
CA LEU A 137 -6.25 -8.68 -3.07
C LEU A 137 -6.80 -7.26 -3.19
N ASP A 138 -7.98 -7.03 -2.61
CA ASP A 138 -8.56 -5.70 -2.51
C ASP A 138 -7.71 -4.81 -1.60
N CYS A 139 -7.17 -3.73 -2.17
CA CYS A 139 -6.28 -2.76 -1.53
C CYS A 139 -6.93 -1.38 -1.37
N THR A 140 -8.24 -1.25 -1.60
CA THR A 140 -9.00 0.01 -1.44
C THR A 140 -9.05 0.53 -0.01
#